data_AF-A0A235ABI2-F1
#
_entry.id   AF-A0A235ABI2-F1
#
_cell.length_a   1.000
_cell.length_b   1.000
_cell.length_c   1.000
_cell.angle_alpha   90.00
_cell.angle_beta   90.00
_cell.angle_gamma   90.00
#
_symmetry.space_group_name_H-M   'P 1'
#
loop_
_entity.id
_entity.type
_entity.pdbx_description
1 polymer ?
#
loop_
_entity_poly.entity_id
_entity_poly.type
_entity_poly.pdbx_seq_one_letter_code
_entity_poly.pdbx_strand_id
1 'polypeptide(L)'
;MSDGVVNVEVALLEPQVEQELRTALTASNEYAYERFSRVDVFHRDVEDGIGSVLAYALSDGVWVIVDGTLVDKTTAAELARDVMGRILAS
;
A
#
# COMPACT_ATOMS: atom_id res chain seq x y z
N MET A 1 -8.28 -12.04 -21.84
CA MET A 1 -7.93 -11.84 -20.42
C MET A 1 -6.43 -11.61 -20.42
N SER A 2 -5.98 -10.42 -20.06
CA SER A 2 -4.56 -10.20 -19.74
C SER A 2 -4.38 -10.66 -18.30
N ASP A 3 -3.39 -11.50 -18.06
CA ASP A 3 -3.00 -11.85 -16.70
C ASP A 3 -2.40 -10.59 -16.07
N GLY A 4 -3.10 -9.98 -15.12
CA GLY A 4 -2.59 -8.81 -14.39
C GLY A 4 -1.28 -9.14 -13.68
N VAL A 5 -0.42 -8.15 -13.50
CA VAL A 5 0.88 -8.30 -12.83
C VAL A 5 0.81 -7.59 -11.49
N VAL A 6 1.35 -8.23 -10.46
CA VAL A 6 1.47 -7.64 -9.12
C VAL A 6 2.89 -7.83 -8.61
N ASN A 7 3.54 -6.74 -8.26
CA ASN A 7 4.80 -6.73 -7.55
C ASN A 7 4.55 -6.32 -6.10
N VAL A 8 5.15 -7.06 -5.16
CA VAL A 8 5.06 -6.77 -3.73
C VAL A 8 6.45 -6.58 -3.17
N GLU A 9 6.66 -5.43 -2.54
CA GLU A 9 7.91 -5.09 -1.84
C GLU A 9 7.61 -4.81 -0.37
N VAL A 10 8.59 -5.12 0.49
CA VAL A 10 8.50 -4.88 1.93
C VAL A 10 9.77 -4.19 2.38
N ALA A 11 9.61 -3.07 3.08
CA ALA A 11 10.70 -2.29 3.63
C ALA A 11 10.52 -2.09 5.14
N LEU A 12 11.65 -2.04 5.85
CA LEU A 12 11.70 -1.60 7.24
C LEU A 12 11.94 -0.10 7.27
N LEU A 13 11.20 0.58 8.13
CA LEU A 13 11.26 2.02 8.34
C LEU A 13 11.74 2.31 9.75
N GLU A 14 12.64 3.29 9.85
CA GLU A 14 12.90 3.92 11.13
C GLU A 14 11.64 4.67 11.61
N PRO A 15 11.39 4.77 12.92
CA PRO A 15 10.15 5.37 13.44
C PRO A 15 9.87 6.78 12.93
N GLN A 16 10.93 7.59 12.77
CA GLN A 16 10.80 8.94 12.23
C GLN A 16 10.37 8.93 10.75
N VAL A 17 10.98 8.05 9.94
CA VAL A 17 10.66 7.92 8.51
C VAL A 17 9.22 7.43 8.31
N GLU A 18 8.76 6.49 9.14
CA GLU A 18 7.36 6.03 9.11
C GLU A 18 6.39 7.18 9.38
N GLN A 19 6.67 8.01 10.39
CA GLN A 19 5.84 9.15 10.73
C GLN A 19 5.81 10.20 9.62
N GLU A 20 6.97 10.51 9.02
CA GLU A 20 7.09 11.44 7.91
C GLU A 20 6.32 10.95 6.68
N LEU A 21 6.48 9.67 6.32
CA LEU A 21 5.77 9.05 5.20
C LEU A 21 4.25 9.04 5.43
N ARG A 22 3.79 8.61 6.61
CA ARG A 22 2.36 8.60 6.96
C ARG A 22 1.76 10.00 6.88
N THR A 23 2.49 11.01 7.35
CA THR A 23 2.06 12.41 7.31
C THR A 23 1.94 12.90 5.86
N ALA A 24 2.94 12.61 5.03
CA ALA A 24 2.95 12.99 3.62
C ALA A 24 1.80 12.34 2.84
N LEU A 25 1.57 11.03 3.03
CA LEU A 25 0.48 10.30 2.38
C LEU A 25 -0.90 10.80 2.81
N THR A 26 -1.09 11.06 4.12
CA THR A 26 -2.35 11.59 4.65
C THR A 26 -2.65 13.01 4.16
N ALA A 27 -1.61 13.82 3.95
CA ALA A 27 -1.77 15.18 3.43
C ALA A 27 -2.01 15.22 1.91
N SER A 28 -1.69 14.13 1.19
CA SER A 28 -1.89 14.03 -0.24
C SER A 28 -3.37 13.81 -0.59
N ASN A 29 -3.85 14.51 -1.61
CA ASN A 29 -5.17 14.28 -2.20
C ASN A 29 -5.17 13.20 -3.28
N GLU A 30 -4.00 12.65 -3.62
CA GLU A 30 -3.87 11.60 -4.64
C GLU A 30 -4.22 10.21 -4.10
N TYR A 31 -4.08 10.00 -2.79
CA TYR A 31 -4.30 8.72 -2.15
C TYR A 31 -5.66 8.69 -1.45
N ALA A 32 -6.42 7.64 -1.73
CA ALA A 32 -7.46 7.22 -0.82
C ALA A 32 -6.83 6.57 0.41
N TYR A 33 -7.46 6.74 1.57
CA TYR A 33 -6.96 6.26 2.85
C TYR A 33 -8.03 5.45 3.58
N GLU A 34 -7.61 4.29 4.10
CA GLU A 34 -8.42 3.39 4.91
C GLU A 34 -7.60 2.90 6.10
N ARG A 35 -8.22 2.82 7.28
CA ARG A 35 -7.58 2.28 8.47
C ARG A 35 -8.21 0.95 8.88
N PHE A 36 -7.38 -0.08 8.98
CA PHE A 36 -7.77 -1.41 9.43
C PHE A 36 -7.02 -1.76 10.70
N SER A 37 -7.70 -1.65 11.85
CA SER A 37 -7.08 -1.87 13.16
C SER A 37 -5.87 -0.93 13.38
N ARG A 38 -4.64 -1.46 13.34
CA ARG A 38 -3.38 -0.71 13.48
C ARG A 38 -2.70 -0.39 12.17
N VAL A 39 -3.20 -0.93 11.06
CA VAL A 39 -2.61 -0.77 9.72
C VAL A 39 -3.25 0.41 9.02
N ASP A 40 -2.42 1.35 8.59
CA ASP A 40 -2.81 2.43 7.68
C ASP A 40 -2.62 1.98 6.24
N VAL A 41 -3.68 2.04 5.44
CA VAL A 41 -3.66 1.63 4.04
C VAL A 41 -3.94 2.83 3.14
N PHE A 42 -3.08 3.05 2.16
CA PHE A 42 -3.19 4.12 1.17
C PHE A 42 -3.21 3.52 -0.22
N HIS A 43 -4.05 4.01 -1.13
CA HIS A 43 -4.04 3.54 -2.51
C HIS A 43 -4.43 4.62 -3.52
N ARG A 44 -3.97 4.48 -4.76
CA ARG A 44 -4.31 5.37 -5.86
C ARG A 44 -4.22 4.68 -7.22
N ASP A 45 -4.89 5.27 -8.21
CA ASP A 45 -4.57 4.96 -9.62
C ASP A 45 -3.24 5.62 -9.98
N VAL A 46 -2.52 5.00 -10.91
CA VAL A 46 -1.38 5.61 -11.58
C VAL A 46 -1.86 6.09 -12.96
N GLU A 47 -1.99 7.41 -13.13
CA GLU A 47 -2.62 8.02 -14.32
C GLU A 47 -1.95 7.62 -15.65
N ASP A 48 -0.63 7.44 -15.66
CA ASP A 48 0.13 7.07 -16.86
C ASP A 48 0.22 5.55 -17.10
N GLY A 49 -0.29 4.73 -16.17
CA GLY A 49 -0.26 3.27 -16.26
C GLY A 49 -1.61 2.69 -16.65
N ILE A 50 -1.63 1.78 -17.63
CA ILE A 50 -2.87 1.15 -18.09
C ILE A 50 -3.40 0.24 -16.97
N GLY A 51 -4.42 0.72 -16.26
CA GLY A 51 -5.01 0.01 -15.11
C GLY A 51 -3.99 -0.26 -14.01
N SER A 52 -3.02 0.66 -13.83
CA SER A 52 -1.99 0.53 -12.82
C SER A 52 -2.42 1.18 -11.51
N VAL A 53 -2.07 0.53 -10.41
CA VAL A 53 -2.46 0.91 -9.04
C VAL A 53 -1.26 0.79 -8.13
N LEU A 54 -1.13 1.76 -7.23
CA LEU A 54 -0.24 1.67 -6.08
C LEU A 54 -1.07 1.54 -4.81
N ALA A 55 -0.69 0.58 -3.96
CA ALA A 55 -1.22 0.46 -2.61
C ALA A 55 -0.09 0.29 -1.59
N TYR A 56 -0.24 0.94 -0.45
CA TYR A 56 0.71 0.93 0.65
C TYR A 56 0.01 0.47 1.92
N ALA A 57 0.65 -0.37 2.72
CA ALA A 57 0.26 -0.66 4.09
C ALA A 57 1.40 -0.33 5.05
N LEU A 58 1.10 0.42 6.11
CA LEU A 58 2.06 0.94 7.09
C LEU A 58 1.65 0.53 8.50
N SER A 59 2.56 -0.11 9.23
CA SER A 59 2.39 -0.46 10.65
C SER A 59 3.71 -0.87 11.28
N ASP A 60 3.93 -0.46 12.53
CA ASP A 60 5.02 -0.93 13.41
C ASP A 60 6.40 -0.97 12.74
N GLY A 61 6.78 0.10 12.02
CA GLY A 61 8.07 0.20 11.33
C GLY A 61 8.17 -0.64 10.05
N VAL A 62 7.06 -1.15 9.52
CA VAL A 62 7.00 -1.91 8.27
C VAL A 62 6.19 -1.15 7.24
N TRP A 63 6.68 -1.15 6.01
CA TRP A 63 5.99 -0.64 4.84
C TRP A 63 5.88 -1.71 3.77
N VAL A 64 4.65 -2.08 3.43
CA VAL A 64 4.35 -2.96 2.30
C VAL A 64 3.94 -2.08 1.12
N ILE A 65 4.52 -2.36 -0.03
CA ILE A 65 4.24 -1.69 -1.30
C ILE A 65 3.69 -2.72 -2.27
N VAL A 66 2.56 -2.41 -2.88
CA VAL A 66 1.94 -3.18 -3.95
C VAL A 66 1.87 -2.31 -5.19
N ASP A 67 2.54 -2.74 -6.24
CA ASP A 67 2.45 -2.18 -7.59
C ASP A 67 1.71 -3.18 -8.48
N GLY A 68 0.46 -2.84 -8.80
CA GLY A 68 -0.42 -3.66 -9.61
C GLY A 68 -0.61 -3.06 -11.00
N THR A 69 -0.67 -3.89 -12.03
CA THR A 69 -1.04 -3.50 -13.39
C THR A 69 -2.14 -4.41 -13.91
N LEU A 70 -3.21 -3.80 -14.44
CA LEU A 70 -4.46 -4.48 -14.82
C LEU A 70 -5.13 -5.16 -13.62
N VAL A 71 -5.03 -4.53 -12.44
CA VAL A 71 -5.60 -4.95 -11.16
C VAL A 71 -6.34 -3.77 -10.55
N ASP A 72 -7.49 -4.01 -9.92
CA ASP A 72 -8.25 -2.94 -9.27
C ASP A 72 -7.64 -2.50 -7.92
N LYS A 73 -8.01 -1.29 -7.49
CA LYS A 73 -7.51 -0.69 -6.24
C LYS A 73 -7.80 -1.50 -5.01
N THR A 74 -9.01 -2.06 -4.94
CA THR A 74 -9.47 -2.84 -3.79
C THR A 74 -8.59 -4.08 -3.63
N THR A 75 -8.31 -4.80 -4.72
CA THR A 75 -7.46 -5.98 -4.74
C THR A 75 -6.04 -5.64 -4.28
N ALA A 76 -5.46 -4.54 -4.78
CA ALA A 76 -4.11 -4.12 -4.36
C ALA A 76 -4.06 -3.71 -2.88
N ALA A 77 -5.05 -2.97 -2.39
CA ALA A 77 -5.16 -2.53 -1.01
C ALA A 77 -5.36 -3.72 -0.04
N GLU A 78 -6.23 -4.66 -0.40
CA GLU A 78 -6.45 -5.89 0.35
C GLU A 78 -5.19 -6.75 0.40
N LEU A 79 -4.46 -6.88 -0.71
CA LEU A 79 -3.20 -7.61 -0.73
C LEU A 79 -2.15 -6.95 0.18
N ALA A 80 -1.98 -5.63 0.12
CA ALA A 80 -1.05 -4.91 0.98
C ALA A 80 -1.38 -5.13 2.47
N ARG A 81 -2.66 -5.05 2.82
CA ARG A 81 -3.17 -5.33 4.17
C ARG A 81 -2.92 -6.78 4.59
N ASP A 82 -3.19 -7.74 3.74
CA ASP A 82 -3.06 -9.16 4.04
C ASP A 82 -1.59 -9.56 4.26
N VAL A 83 -0.68 -9.02 3.44
CA VAL A 83 0.76 -9.19 3.63
C VAL A 83 1.20 -8.58 4.96
N MET A 84 0.77 -7.35 5.27
CA MET A 84 1.04 -6.73 6.57
C MET A 84 0.52 -7.58 7.73
N GLY A 85 -0.72 -8.08 7.63
CA GLY A 85 -1.32 -8.94 8.65
C GLY A 85 -0.53 -10.22 8.92
N ARG A 86 0.10 -10.79 7.88
CA ARG A 86 0.98 -11.96 8.03
C ARG A 86 2.31 -11.61 8.71
N ILE A 87 2.87 -10.44 8.42
CA ILE A 87 4.10 -9.95 9.06
C ILE A 87 3.87 -9.67 10.55
N LEU A 88 2.74 -9.05 10.91
CA LEU A 88 2.42 -8.75 12.31
C LEU A 88 2.05 -9.99 13.14
N ALA A 89 1.74 -11.11 12.48
CA ALA A 89 1.42 -12.38 13.13
C ALA A 89 2.64 -13.30 13.34
N SER A 90 3.79 -12.97 12.73
CA SER A 90 5.06 -13.71 12.89
C SER A 90 5.88 -13.21 14.07
#